data_AF-A0A830GRZ7-F1
#
_entry.id   AF-A0A830GRZ7-F1
#
_cell.length_a   1.000
_cell.length_b   1.000
_cell.length_c   1.000
_cell.angle_alpha   90.00
_cell.angle_beta   90.00
_cell.angle_gamma   90.00
#
_symmetry.space_group_name_H-M   'P 1'
#
loop_
_entity.id
_entity.type
_entity.pdbx_description
1 polymer ?
#
loop_
_entity_poly.entity_id
_entity_poly.type
_entity_poly.pdbx_seq_one_letter_code
_entity_poly.pdbx_strand_id
1 'polypeptide(L)'
;MPKWYDSTVLADSQSLTAGNAVTGDISQYHTPAICVALEDLEGNADDTITVEVVGAAGTYEVDERTLSAVGSYIVEAPQADTVKVTSSNGVTYSIEARNNPR
;
A
#
# COMPACT_ATOMS: atom_id res chain seq x y z
N MET A 1 -4.32 21.85 2.41
CA MET A 1 -4.81 20.66 3.15
C MET A 1 -5.56 19.80 2.15
N PRO A 2 -5.20 18.53 1.98
CA PRO A 2 -5.91 17.63 1.06
C PRO A 2 -7.36 17.45 1.51
N LYS A 3 -8.23 17.20 0.54
CA LYS A 3 -9.64 16.89 0.77
C LYS A 3 -9.77 15.48 1.35
N TRP A 4 -10.89 15.20 1.99
CA TRP A 4 -11.15 13.89 2.60
C TRP A 4 -11.20 12.74 1.60
N TYR A 5 -11.44 13.03 0.31
CA TYR A 5 -11.44 12.05 -0.77
C TYR A 5 -10.16 12.08 -1.62
N ASP A 6 -9.16 12.88 -1.24
CA ASP A 6 -7.89 12.88 -1.97
C ASP A 6 -7.18 11.55 -1.71
N SER A 7 -6.69 10.93 -2.79
CA SER A 7 -5.88 9.72 -2.72
C SER A 7 -4.67 9.82 -3.64
N THR A 8 -3.64 9.04 -3.28
CA THR A 8 -2.43 8.85 -4.07
C THR A 8 -2.41 7.42 -4.54
N VAL A 9 -2.55 7.24 -5.84
CA VAL A 9 -2.49 5.93 -6.48
C VAL A 9 -1.03 5.47 -6.53
N LEU A 10 -0.77 4.29 -5.98
CA LEU A 10 0.54 3.62 -5.99
C LEU A 10 0.59 2.54 -7.08
N ALA A 11 -0.54 1.87 -7.30
CA ALA A 11 -0.76 0.87 -8.34
C ALA A 11 -2.25 0.93 -8.73
N ASP A 12 -2.57 0.87 -10.01
CA ASP A 12 -3.96 0.80 -10.53
C ASP A 12 -4.02 -0.33 -11.54
N SER A 13 -4.61 -1.45 -11.14
CA SER A 13 -4.58 -2.74 -11.86
C SER A 13 -3.19 -3.06 -12.43
N GLN A 14 -2.15 -2.89 -11.61
CA GLN A 14 -0.76 -3.02 -12.04
C GLN A 14 -0.17 -4.32 -11.52
N SER A 15 0.42 -5.12 -12.42
CA SER A 15 1.29 -6.24 -12.07
C SER A 15 2.56 -5.72 -11.40
N LEU A 16 2.71 -6.01 -10.11
CA LEU A 16 3.96 -5.80 -9.40
C LEU A 16 4.91 -6.94 -9.76
N THR A 17 6.19 -6.65 -9.95
CA THR A 17 7.20 -7.70 -10.08
C THR A 17 7.69 -8.12 -8.70
N ALA A 18 7.92 -9.41 -8.48
CA ALA A 18 8.48 -9.94 -7.24
C ALA A 18 9.72 -9.15 -6.78
N GLY A 19 9.71 -8.67 -5.55
CA GLY A 19 10.80 -7.91 -4.93
C GLY A 19 10.95 -6.46 -5.42
N ASN A 20 10.20 -6.03 -6.44
CA ASN A 20 10.17 -4.63 -6.86
C ASN A 20 9.12 -3.89 -6.05
N ALA A 21 9.50 -2.71 -5.57
CA ALA A 21 8.62 -1.88 -4.77
C ALA A 21 8.04 -0.72 -5.57
N VAL A 22 6.78 -0.40 -5.32
CA VAL A 22 6.17 0.89 -5.69
C VAL A 22 6.26 1.84 -4.50
N THR A 23 6.43 3.13 -4.75
CA THR A 23 6.56 4.15 -3.70
C THR A 23 5.73 5.37 -4.04
N GLY A 24 5.09 5.95 -3.03
CA GLY A 24 4.25 7.14 -3.19
C GLY A 24 4.46 8.12 -2.04
N ASP A 25 4.34 9.40 -2.37
CA ASP A 25 4.38 10.52 -1.43
C ASP A 25 3.01 10.66 -0.75
N ILE A 26 3.00 10.57 0.58
CA ILE A 26 1.83 10.70 1.44
C ILE A 26 1.97 11.83 2.45
N SER A 27 3.01 12.67 2.32
CA SER A 27 3.33 13.77 3.24
C SER A 27 2.20 14.78 3.41
N GLN A 28 1.33 14.90 2.41
CA GLN A 28 0.14 15.75 2.49
C GLN A 28 -0.93 15.21 3.45
N TYR A 29 -0.99 13.89 3.72
CA TYR A 29 -2.09 13.26 4.45
C TYR A 29 -1.85 13.23 5.96
N HIS A 30 -2.92 13.49 6.70
CA HIS A 30 -2.91 13.38 8.16
C HIS A 30 -3.55 12.05 8.52
N THR A 31 -2.73 11.08 8.95
CA THR A 31 -3.12 9.67 9.21
C THR A 31 -3.76 8.95 8.00
N PRO A 32 -3.00 8.68 6.92
CA PRO A 32 -3.55 8.04 5.74
C PRO A 32 -3.95 6.58 5.99
N ALA A 33 -4.89 6.10 5.19
CA ALA A 33 -5.23 4.68 5.08
C ALA A 33 -4.64 4.13 3.77
N ILE A 34 -3.81 3.10 3.84
CA ILE A 34 -3.23 2.43 2.68
C ILE A 34 -4.14 1.26 2.34
N CYS A 35 -4.87 1.38 1.24
CA CYS A 35 -5.79 0.37 0.74
C CYS A 35 -5.03 -0.51 -0.25
N VAL A 36 -4.94 -1.80 0.04
CA VAL A 36 -4.33 -2.80 -0.85
C VAL A 36 -5.41 -3.76 -1.31
N ALA A 37 -5.59 -3.90 -2.62
CA ALA A 37 -6.51 -4.85 -3.24
C ALA A 37 -5.77 -5.75 -4.22
N LEU A 38 -5.79 -7.06 -3.96
CA LEU A 38 -5.34 -8.10 -4.86
C LEU A 38 -6.41 -8.32 -5.94
N GLU A 39 -6.03 -8.22 -7.21
CA GLU A 39 -6.97 -8.38 -8.32
C GLU A 39 -6.82 -9.73 -9.01
N ASP A 40 -5.58 -10.18 -9.23
CA ASP A 40 -5.27 -11.46 -9.85
C ASP A 40 -3.99 -12.01 -9.22
N LEU A 41 -3.99 -13.30 -8.88
CA LEU A 41 -2.81 -14.02 -8.39
C LEU A 41 -1.86 -14.43 -9.53
N GLU A 42 -2.24 -14.24 -10.80
CA GLU A 42 -1.44 -14.56 -11.98
C GLU A 42 -0.94 -16.02 -12.00
N GLY A 43 -1.75 -16.93 -11.44
CA GLY A 43 -1.44 -18.36 -11.33
C GLY A 43 -0.65 -18.76 -10.08
N ASN A 44 -0.33 -17.82 -9.18
CA ASN A 44 0.26 -18.12 -7.87
C ASN A 44 -0.79 -18.66 -6.88
N ALA A 45 -0.35 -19.43 -5.88
CA ALA A 45 -1.23 -19.93 -4.82
C ALA A 45 -1.54 -18.84 -3.77
N ASP A 46 -0.56 -17.99 -3.50
CA ASP A 46 -0.63 -16.84 -2.62
C ASP A 46 0.40 -15.79 -3.03
N ASP A 47 0.27 -14.59 -2.49
CA ASP A 47 1.34 -13.60 -2.49
C ASP A 47 1.44 -12.91 -1.13
N THR A 48 2.66 -12.66 -0.66
CA THR A 48 2.92 -11.82 0.51
C THR A 48 3.25 -10.41 0.07
N ILE A 49 2.50 -9.46 0.61
CA ILE A 49 2.70 -8.04 0.37
C ILE A 49 3.23 -7.39 1.66
N THR A 50 4.29 -6.60 1.51
CA THR A 50 4.91 -5.83 2.59
C THR A 50 4.67 -4.35 2.33
N VAL A 51 4.02 -3.66 3.27
CA VAL A 51 3.75 -2.22 3.26
C VAL A 51 4.63 -1.56 4.29
N GLU A 52 5.51 -0.67 3.83
CA GLU A 52 6.49 0.05 4.62
C GLU A 52 6.13 1.55 4.64
N VAL A 53 5.85 2.10 5.82
CA VAL A 53 5.52 3.51 6.01
C VAL A 53 6.69 4.23 6.64
N VAL A 54 7.20 5.28 5.99
CA VAL A 54 8.41 6.02 6.41
C VAL A 54 8.05 7.47 6.72
N GLY A 55 8.27 7.89 7.97
CA GLY A 55 8.11 9.28 8.42
C GLY A 55 9.43 10.03 8.62
N ALA A 56 9.33 11.36 8.73
CA ALA A 56 10.47 12.30 8.79
C ALA A 56 11.49 12.03 9.91
N ALA A 57 11.09 11.36 10.99
CA ALA A 57 11.94 11.06 12.14
C ALA A 57 12.52 9.63 12.14
N GLY A 58 12.44 8.91 11.03
CA GLY A 58 12.83 7.50 10.96
C GLY A 58 11.82 6.56 11.65
N THR A 59 10.62 7.06 11.95
CA THR A 59 9.47 6.22 12.31
C THR A 59 9.14 5.36 11.11
N TYR A 60 9.21 4.05 11.33
CA TYR A 60 9.04 3.04 10.32
C TYR A 60 8.03 2.03 10.84
N GLU A 61 6.87 1.96 10.18
CA GLU A 61 5.88 0.92 10.43
C GLU A 61 5.86 -0.02 9.23
N VAL A 62 5.92 -1.32 9.51
CA VAL A 62 5.80 -2.37 8.49
C VAL A 62 4.61 -3.23 8.82
N ASP A 63 3.71 -3.35 7.86
CA ASP A 63 2.67 -4.38 7.86
C ASP A 63 3.01 -5.38 6.75
N GLU A 64 3.00 -6.67 7.08
CA GLU A 64 3.23 -7.75 6.13
C GLU A 64 2.06 -8.71 6.19
N ARG A 65 1.48 -9.02 5.03
CA ARG A 65 0.36 -9.95 4.93
C ARG A 65 0.46 -10.85 3.72
N THR A 66 0.17 -12.13 3.96
CA THR A 66 -0.09 -13.09 2.89
C THR A 66 -1.54 -12.99 2.44
N LEU A 67 -1.73 -12.66 1.18
CA LEU A 67 -3.02 -12.62 0.49
C LEU A 67 -3.14 -13.86 -0.39
N SER A 68 -3.91 -14.83 0.10
CA SER A 68 -4.25 -16.06 -0.62
C SER A 68 -5.68 -16.06 -1.18
N ALA A 69 -6.61 -15.36 -0.53
CA ALA A 69 -8.01 -15.17 -0.99
C ALA A 69 -8.74 -13.95 -0.41
N VAL A 70 -8.13 -13.22 0.53
CA VAL A 70 -8.79 -12.14 1.29
C VAL A 70 -9.11 -10.93 0.39
N GLY A 71 -8.49 -10.84 -0.79
CA GLY A 71 -8.83 -9.90 -1.87
C GLY A 71 -8.46 -8.44 -1.59
N SER A 72 -8.53 -7.98 -0.33
CA SER A 72 -8.10 -6.65 0.06
C SER A 72 -7.86 -6.54 1.57
N TYR A 73 -7.05 -5.55 1.98
CA TYR A 73 -6.95 -5.11 3.37
C TYR A 73 -6.51 -3.64 3.44
N ILE A 74 -6.68 -3.04 4.62
CA ILE A 74 -6.34 -1.64 4.88
C ILE A 74 -5.33 -1.59 6.01
N VAL A 75 -4.28 -0.80 5.81
CA VAL A 75 -3.30 -0.43 6.84
C VAL A 75 -3.57 1.02 7.24
N GLU A 76 -3.88 1.26 8.52
CA GLU A 76 -3.92 2.62 9.05
C GLU A 76 -2.49 3.04 9.39
N ALA A 77 -2.05 4.16 8.80
CA ALA A 77 -0.71 4.69 9.00
C ALA A 77 -0.76 5.99 9.82
N PRO A 78 0.25 6.25 10.68
CA PRO A 78 0.47 7.58 11.22
C PRO A 78 0.83 8.57 10.11
N GLN A 79 0.88 9.87 10.44
CA GLN A 79 1.41 10.86 9.50
C GLN A 79 2.86 10.50 9.14
N ALA A 80 3.14 10.38 7.85
CA ALA A 80 4.39 9.92 7.28
C ALA A 80 4.66 10.62 5.95
N ASP A 81 5.88 10.51 5.46
CA ASP A 81 6.29 11.19 4.22
C ASP A 81 6.06 10.29 3.01
N THR A 82 6.41 9.00 3.13
CA THR A 82 6.31 8.06 2.02
C THR A 82 5.78 6.71 2.47
N VAL A 83 5.13 6.00 1.55
CA VAL A 83 4.80 4.59 1.67
C VAL A 83 5.46 3.82 0.53
N LYS A 84 5.99 2.65 0.85
CA LYS A 84 6.59 1.72 -0.09
C LYS A 84 5.88 0.37 0.03
N VAL A 85 5.53 -0.23 -1.10
CA VAL A 85 4.78 -1.49 -1.14
C VAL A 85 5.50 -2.48 -2.02
N THR A 86 5.75 -3.69 -1.50
CA THR A 86 6.54 -4.74 -2.17
C THR A 86 5.75 -6.05 -2.19
N SER A 87 5.72 -6.72 -3.35
CA SER A 87 5.13 -8.04 -3.53
C SER A 87 6.21 -9.12 -3.55
N SER A 88 5.93 -10.28 -2.96
CA SER A 88 6.89 -11.40 -2.86
C SER A 88 6.96 -12.25 -4.12
N ASN A 89 5.82 -12.50 -4.77
CA ASN A 89 5.66 -13.38 -5.92
C ASN A 89 5.36 -12.60 -7.21
N GLY A 90 4.97 -11.33 -7.09
CA GLY A 90 4.69 -10.43 -8.20
C GLY A 90 3.35 -10.75 -8.86
N VAL A 91 2.29 -10.05 -8.44
CA VAL A 91 0.92 -10.26 -8.93
C VAL A 91 0.21 -8.92 -9.19
N THR A 92 -1.02 -8.94 -9.70
CA THR A 92 -1.77 -7.72 -10.03
C THR A 92 -2.45 -7.15 -8.80
N TYR A 93 -2.13 -5.88 -8.50
CA TYR A 93 -2.71 -5.12 -7.39
C TYR A 93 -3.27 -3.77 -7.83
N SER A 94 -4.28 -3.33 -7.07
CA SER A 94 -4.70 -1.93 -6.97
C SER A 94 -4.39 -1.42 -5.57
N ILE A 95 -3.57 -0.39 -5.48
CA ILE A 95 -3.06 0.16 -4.21
C ILE A 95 -3.16 1.68 -4.24
N GLU A 96 -3.73 2.24 -3.18
CA GLU A 96 -3.77 3.69 -2.99
C GLU A 96 -3.65 4.08 -1.52
N ALA A 97 -3.04 5.24 -1.28
CA ALA A 97 -3.05 5.88 0.02
C ALA A 97 -4.12 6.97 0.03
N ARG A 98 -5.14 6.82 0.88
CA ARG A 98 -6.26 7.76 1.00
C ARG A 98 -6.10 8.65 2.22
N ASN A 99 -6.47 9.91 2.08
CA ASN A 99 -6.66 10.77 3.24
C ASN A 99 -7.81 10.21 4.09
N ASN A 100 -7.57 9.90 5.36
CA ASN A 100 -8.62 9.37 6.24
C ASN A 100 -9.25 10.54 7.02
N PRO A 101 -10.53 10.89 6.80
CA PRO A 101 -11.21 11.87 7.62
C PRO A 101 -11.47 11.26 9.01
N ARG A 102 -10.64 11.63 9.99
CA ARG A 102 -10.99 11.45 11.40
C ARG A 102 -12.02 12.48 11.85
#